data_AF-A0A8D8BGC7-F1
#
_entry.id   AF-A0A8D8BGC7-F1
#
_cell.length_a   1.000
_cell.length_b   1.000
_cell.length_c   1.000
_cell.angle_alpha   90.00
_cell.angle_beta   90.00
_cell.angle_gamma   90.00
#
_symmetry.space_group_name_H-M   'P 1'
#
loop_
_entity.id
_entity.type
_entity.pdbx_description
1 polymer ?
#
loop_
_entity_poly.entity_id
_entity_poly.type
_entity_poly.pdbx_seq_one_letter_code
_entity_poly.pdbx_strand_id
1 'polypeptide(L)'
;LEPNSRFYADPLIVLDFQSLYPSIIIAYNYCFSTCLGRVEHLGQSEPFEFGASQLRLSPRMLKVLVEKNLVTVSPCGAVFVKSSVREGILPRMLNEILTTRLMVKASMKLHKENSILQRVLHSRQLGLKLIANVTYGYTAANFSGRMPCVEVGDSVVSKGRETLERAIKLVESTERWGAKVMYGDTDSMFVLCPGRTRQDAFKIGEEIAEAVTRDNPPPVKLKLEKVYQPSILQTKKRYVGYMYESADQEKPVYEAKGIETVRRDGCPVVSKMLEKVLRILFETQDVSRVKDYTC
;
A
#
# COMPACT_ATOMS: atom_id res chain seq x y z
N LEU A 1 -3.80 -3.76 10.44
CA LEU A 1 -4.93 -4.35 11.18
C LEU A 1 -4.62 -5.83 11.43
N GLU A 2 -4.92 -6.39 12.60
CA GLU A 2 -4.82 -7.85 12.78
C GLU A 2 -5.89 -8.54 11.92
N PRO A 3 -5.57 -9.64 11.23
CA PRO A 3 -6.58 -10.37 10.48
C PRO A 3 -7.52 -11.08 11.43
N ASN A 4 -8.82 -11.06 11.12
CA ASN A 4 -9.73 -12.01 11.73
C ASN A 4 -9.47 -13.41 11.14
N SER A 5 -8.86 -14.27 11.95
CA SER A 5 -8.37 -15.58 11.51
C SER A 5 -9.52 -16.57 11.32
N ARG A 6 -9.85 -16.88 10.06
CA ARG A 6 -10.92 -17.82 9.70
C ARG A 6 -10.89 -18.18 8.22
N PHE A 7 -11.72 -19.16 7.87
CA PHE A 7 -12.13 -19.44 6.49
C PHE A 7 -13.24 -18.47 6.05
N TYR A 8 -13.13 -17.95 4.83
CA TYR A 8 -14.06 -17.04 4.18
C TYR A 8 -14.59 -17.70 2.90
N ALA A 9 -15.87 -18.09 2.91
CA ALA A 9 -16.56 -18.58 1.72
C ALA A 9 -17.05 -17.45 0.81
N ASP A 10 -17.41 -16.32 1.41
CA ASP A 10 -17.86 -15.12 0.71
C ASP A 10 -16.71 -14.36 0.03
N PRO A 11 -16.99 -13.53 -0.99
CA PRO A 11 -15.97 -12.74 -1.67
C PRO A 11 -15.22 -11.80 -0.72
N LEU A 12 -13.90 -11.84 -0.80
CA LEU A 12 -12.98 -10.98 -0.06
C LEU A 12 -12.21 -10.10 -1.05
N ILE A 13 -12.62 -8.85 -1.17
CA ILE A 13 -12.02 -7.85 -2.06
C ILE A 13 -10.65 -7.46 -1.52
N VAL A 14 -9.65 -7.37 -2.40
CA VAL A 14 -8.31 -6.87 -2.06
C VAL A 14 -8.08 -5.55 -2.80
N LEU A 15 -7.97 -4.48 -2.01
CA LEU A 15 -7.67 -3.13 -2.48
C LEU A 15 -6.25 -2.76 -2.04
N ASP A 16 -5.47 -2.17 -2.94
CA ASP A 16 -4.07 -1.79 -2.69
C ASP A 16 -3.76 -0.38 -3.20
N PHE A 17 -3.03 0.40 -2.39
CA PHE A 17 -2.61 1.74 -2.78
C PHE A 17 -1.42 1.68 -3.74
N GLN A 18 -1.56 2.37 -4.87
CA GLN A 18 -0.51 2.37 -5.89
C GLN A 18 0.70 3.20 -5.44
N SER A 19 1.78 2.51 -5.07
CA SER A 19 3.04 3.15 -4.65
C SER A 19 2.82 4.13 -3.49
N LEU A 20 2.16 3.66 -2.42
CA LEU A 20 1.65 4.49 -1.32
C LEU A 20 2.65 5.55 -0.82
N TYR A 21 3.83 5.14 -0.37
CA TYR A 21 4.82 6.06 0.21
C TYR A 21 5.35 7.10 -0.80
N PRO A 22 5.78 6.71 -2.02
CA PRO A 22 6.07 7.69 -3.07
C PRO A 22 4.95 8.69 -3.32
N SER A 23 3.70 8.20 -3.39
CA SER A 23 2.53 9.04 -3.66
C SER A 23 2.26 10.03 -2.52
N ILE A 24 2.44 9.62 -1.27
CA ILE A 24 2.34 10.50 -0.09
C ILE A 24 3.42 11.58 -0.11
N ILE A 25 4.66 11.21 -0.42
CA ILE A 25 5.77 12.16 -0.51
C ILE A 25 5.44 13.26 -1.52
N ILE A 26 4.93 12.88 -2.69
CA ILE A 26 4.52 13.82 -3.74
C ILE A 26 3.34 14.68 -3.27
N ALA A 27 2.25 14.05 -2.83
CA ALA A 27 1.00 14.73 -2.54
C ALA A 27 1.10 15.75 -1.40
N TYR A 28 1.90 15.45 -0.37
CA TYR A 28 2.06 16.31 0.81
C TYR A 28 3.38 17.09 0.81
N ASN A 29 4.14 17.04 -0.29
CA ASN A 29 5.42 17.74 -0.47
C ASN A 29 6.45 17.44 0.64
N TYR A 30 6.55 16.18 1.07
CA TYR A 30 7.47 15.78 2.14
C TYR A 30 8.89 15.64 1.61
N CYS A 31 9.80 16.51 2.07
CA CYS A 31 11.19 16.51 1.64
C CYS A 31 12.10 17.14 2.70
N PHE A 32 13.39 16.78 2.67
CA PHE A 32 14.42 17.48 3.44
C PHE A 32 14.40 19.00 3.22
N SER A 33 14.19 19.44 1.97
CA SER A 33 14.23 20.86 1.59
C SER A 33 12.95 21.64 1.88
N THR A 34 11.90 20.97 2.36
CA THR A 34 10.58 21.54 2.66
C THR A 34 10.16 21.35 4.12
N CYS A 35 10.84 20.49 4.87
CA CYS A 35 10.58 20.28 6.29
C CYS A 35 11.11 21.46 7.12
N LEU A 36 10.28 21.91 8.05
CA LEU A 36 10.57 22.96 9.03
C LEU A 36 10.87 22.38 10.42
N GLY A 37 10.93 21.06 10.57
CA GLY A 37 11.09 20.39 11.87
C GLY A 37 9.76 20.12 12.59
N ARG A 38 9.85 19.69 13.85
CA ARG A 38 8.70 19.35 14.69
C ARG A 38 8.08 20.60 15.30
N VAL A 39 6.74 20.60 15.45
CA VAL A 39 5.96 21.72 16.01
C VAL A 39 6.51 22.20 17.36
N GLU A 40 7.05 21.30 18.19
CA GLU A 40 7.64 21.62 19.50
C GLU A 40 8.87 22.54 19.45
N HIS A 41 9.63 22.50 18.35
CA HIS A 41 10.81 23.35 18.14
C HIS A 41 10.47 24.66 17.42
N LEU A 42 9.24 24.77 16.87
CA LEU A 42 8.83 25.93 16.12
C LEU A 42 8.57 27.15 17.02
N GLY A 43 9.08 28.30 16.60
CA GLY A 43 8.95 29.57 17.34
C GLY A 43 10.13 29.87 18.28
N GLN A 44 11.03 28.91 18.48
CA GLN A 44 12.29 29.14 19.17
C GLN A 44 13.29 29.83 18.22
N SER A 45 14.10 30.75 18.76
CA SER A 45 15.13 31.46 17.96
C SER A 45 16.45 30.68 17.84
N GLU A 46 16.61 29.65 18.68
CA GLU A 46 17.80 28.82 18.77
C GLU A 46 17.78 27.70 17.71
N PRO A 47 18.95 27.28 17.20
CA PRO A 47 19.06 26.10 16.35
C PRO A 47 18.62 24.84 17.10
N PHE A 48 17.96 23.92 16.40
CA PHE A 48 17.60 22.60 16.91
C PHE A 48 18.15 21.51 15.98
N GLU A 49 18.28 20.29 16.50
CA GLU A 49 18.74 19.14 15.72
C GLU A 49 17.72 18.76 14.65
N PHE A 50 18.20 18.57 13.43
CA PHE A 50 17.37 18.21 12.29
C PHE A 50 18.15 17.27 11.36
N GLY A 51 17.77 15.99 11.36
CA GLY A 51 18.52 14.95 10.67
C GLY A 51 19.98 14.89 11.12
N ALA A 52 20.91 15.04 10.18
CA ALA A 52 22.36 15.06 10.45
C ALA A 52 22.95 16.48 10.61
N SER A 53 22.10 17.50 10.80
CA SER A 53 22.50 18.91 10.89
C SER A 53 21.71 19.65 11.96
N GLN A 54 21.93 20.96 12.07
CA GLN A 54 21.10 21.87 12.86
C GLN A 54 20.27 22.77 11.93
N LEU A 55 19.02 23.01 12.30
CA LEU A 55 18.11 23.91 11.60
C LEU A 55 17.78 25.08 12.50
N ARG A 56 17.81 26.30 11.93
CA ARG A 56 17.36 27.52 12.59
C ARG A 56 16.29 28.18 11.72
N LEU A 57 15.17 28.54 12.35
CA LEU A 57 14.05 29.18 11.67
C LEU A 57 13.81 30.58 12.21
N SER A 58 13.54 31.53 11.32
CA SER A 58 13.13 32.87 11.71
C SER A 58 11.67 32.86 12.20
N PRO A 59 11.38 33.32 13.43
CA PRO A 59 10.00 33.40 13.92
C PRO A 59 9.11 34.26 13.03
N ARG A 60 9.67 35.33 12.42
CA ARG A 60 8.94 36.18 11.47
C ARG A 60 8.53 35.43 10.22
N MET A 61 9.44 34.63 9.65
CA MET A 61 9.15 33.81 8.47
C MET A 61 8.08 32.77 8.78
N LEU A 62 8.20 32.08 9.92
CA LEU A 62 7.22 31.08 10.34
C LEU A 62 5.82 31.69 10.49
N LYS A 63 5.72 32.86 11.14
CA LYS A 63 4.45 33.58 11.29
C LYS A 63 3.79 33.85 9.94
N VAL A 64 4.55 34.38 8.97
CA VAL A 64 4.03 34.64 7.61
C VAL A 64 3.57 33.35 6.92
N LEU A 65 4.32 32.26 7.05
CA LEU A 65 3.97 30.97 6.44
C LEU A 65 2.68 30.40 7.03
N VAL A 66 2.49 30.50 8.34
CA VAL A 66 1.28 30.04 9.03
C VAL A 66 0.08 30.91 8.71
N GLU A 67 0.21 32.25 8.82
CA GLU A 67 -0.87 33.21 8.55
C GLU A 67 -1.40 33.10 7.11
N LYS A 68 -0.51 32.82 6.15
CA LYS A 68 -0.89 32.64 4.74
C LYS A 68 -1.33 31.21 4.39
N ASN A 69 -1.46 30.31 5.37
CA ASN A 69 -1.79 28.90 5.16
C ASN A 69 -0.86 28.23 4.13
N LEU A 70 0.45 28.44 4.27
CA LEU A 70 1.49 27.93 3.35
C LEU A 70 2.26 26.73 3.92
N VAL A 71 1.76 26.14 5.00
CA VAL A 71 2.34 24.95 5.65
C VAL A 71 1.33 23.82 5.74
N THR A 72 1.85 22.61 5.84
CA THR A 72 1.12 21.37 6.11
C THR A 72 1.75 20.70 7.32
N VAL A 73 0.93 20.30 8.28
CA VAL A 73 1.38 19.56 9.46
C VAL A 73 1.11 18.08 9.24
N SER A 74 2.15 17.28 9.39
CA SER A 74 2.09 15.82 9.34
C SER A 74 1.48 15.25 10.63
N PRO A 75 0.85 14.06 10.62
CA PRO A 75 0.25 13.46 11.82
C PRO A 75 1.24 13.22 12.97
N CYS A 76 2.53 13.10 12.69
CA CYS A 76 3.58 12.98 13.70
C CYS A 76 4.07 14.34 14.26
N GLY A 77 3.45 15.45 13.85
CA GLY A 77 3.79 16.80 14.32
C GLY A 77 4.98 17.45 13.60
N ALA A 78 5.49 16.87 12.51
CA ALA A 78 6.45 17.57 11.65
C ALA A 78 5.75 18.53 10.69
N VAL A 79 6.35 19.70 10.45
CA VAL A 79 5.77 20.75 9.61
C VAL A 79 6.53 20.86 8.29
N PHE A 80 5.80 21.01 7.19
CA PHE A 80 6.34 21.15 5.85
C PHE A 80 5.77 22.38 5.16
N VAL A 81 6.53 23.03 4.30
CA VAL A 81 5.99 24.08 3.41
C VAL A 81 5.24 23.46 2.24
N LYS A 82 4.17 24.12 1.78
CA LYS A 82 3.41 23.72 0.60
C LYS A 82 4.25 23.91 -0.67
N SER A 83 3.92 23.15 -1.72
CA SER A 83 4.60 23.19 -3.03
C SER A 83 4.55 24.57 -3.68
N SER A 84 3.54 25.40 -3.37
CA SER A 84 3.44 26.79 -3.81
C SER A 84 4.55 27.71 -3.31
N VAL A 85 5.21 27.35 -2.20
CA VAL A 85 6.38 28.06 -1.68
C VAL A 85 7.66 27.47 -2.25
N ARG A 86 7.77 26.14 -2.20
CA ARG A 86 8.92 25.39 -2.69
C ARG A 86 8.50 23.97 -3.01
N GLU A 87 8.77 23.52 -4.23
CA GLU A 87 8.68 22.11 -4.59
C GLU A 87 9.87 21.35 -3.99
N GLY A 88 9.58 20.25 -3.29
CA GLY A 88 10.61 19.37 -2.72
C GLY A 88 11.36 18.58 -3.81
N ILE A 89 12.64 18.28 -3.53
CA ILE A 89 13.48 17.49 -4.44
C ILE A 89 12.97 16.03 -4.54
N LEU A 90 12.57 15.44 -3.40
CA LEU A 90 12.03 14.08 -3.37
C LEU A 90 10.70 13.97 -4.16
N PRO A 91 9.69 14.84 -3.94
CA PRO A 91 8.49 14.90 -4.79
C PRO A 91 8.79 14.93 -6.28
N ARG A 92 9.66 15.84 -6.73
CA ARG A 92 10.00 15.98 -8.15
C ARG A 92 10.63 14.71 -8.71
N MET A 93 11.64 14.17 -8.04
CA MET A 93 12.34 12.95 -8.45
C MET A 93 11.39 11.74 -8.49
N LEU A 94 10.56 11.57 -7.47
CA LEU A 94 9.60 10.46 -7.41
C LEU A 94 8.52 10.59 -8.49
N ASN A 95 8.07 11.81 -8.78
CA ASN A 95 7.12 12.04 -9.85
C ASN A 95 7.67 11.59 -11.22
N GLU A 96 8.94 11.91 -11.53
CA GLU A 96 9.63 11.45 -12.74
C GLU A 96 9.76 9.92 -12.78
N ILE A 97 10.16 9.29 -11.67
CA ILE A 97 10.30 7.82 -11.56
C ILE A 97 8.95 7.12 -11.76
N LEU A 98 7.90 7.58 -11.08
CA LEU A 98 6.56 6.99 -11.18
C LEU A 98 5.96 7.19 -12.57
N THR A 99 6.12 8.37 -13.17
CA THR A 99 5.65 8.65 -14.53
C THR A 99 6.34 7.74 -15.55
N THR A 100 7.67 7.60 -15.45
CA THR A 100 8.44 6.68 -16.29
C THR A 100 7.96 5.24 -16.10
N ARG A 101 7.68 4.83 -14.85
CA ARG A 101 7.16 3.48 -14.56
C ARG A 101 5.78 3.26 -15.20
N LEU A 102 4.90 4.26 -15.17
CA LEU A 102 3.60 4.17 -15.85
C LEU A 102 3.77 4.03 -17.36
N MET A 103 4.68 4.77 -17.99
CA MET A 103 5.01 4.64 -19.42
C MET A 103 5.52 3.24 -19.77
N VAL A 104 6.42 2.67 -18.94
CA VAL A 104 6.91 1.30 -19.14
C VAL A 104 5.77 0.28 -19.03
N LYS A 105 4.89 0.41 -18.03
CA LYS A 105 3.72 -0.47 -17.88
C LYS A 105 2.72 -0.32 -19.03
N ALA A 106 2.55 0.88 -19.58
CA ALA A 106 1.73 1.10 -20.77
C ALA A 106 2.33 0.39 -21.99
N SER A 107 3.65 0.51 -22.18
CA SER A 107 4.36 -0.20 -23.26
C SER A 107 4.25 -1.74 -23.13
N MET A 108 4.26 -2.28 -21.91
CA MET A 108 3.99 -3.70 -21.67
C MET A 108 2.60 -4.12 -22.13
N LYS A 109 1.58 -3.26 -21.98
CA LYS A 109 0.22 -3.58 -22.44
C LYS A 109 0.10 -3.59 -23.96
N LEU A 110 0.91 -2.80 -24.67
CA LEU A 110 0.93 -2.73 -26.13
C LEU A 110 1.64 -3.93 -26.75
N HIS A 111 2.77 -4.35 -26.19
CA HIS A 111 3.64 -5.37 -26.79
C HIS A 111 3.46 -6.76 -26.16
N LYS A 112 2.22 -7.22 -25.96
CA LYS A 112 1.95 -8.48 -25.23
C LYS A 112 2.54 -9.74 -25.89
N GLU A 113 2.66 -9.72 -27.21
CA GLU A 113 3.05 -10.89 -28.01
C GLU A 113 4.56 -11.17 -27.99
N ASN A 114 5.40 -10.17 -27.69
CA ASN A 114 6.85 -10.33 -27.67
C ASN A 114 7.34 -10.70 -26.26
N SER A 115 7.56 -12.00 -26.03
CA SER A 115 7.99 -12.55 -24.73
C SER A 115 9.32 -11.99 -24.22
N ILE A 116 10.29 -11.77 -25.12
CA ILE A 116 11.60 -11.22 -24.78
C ILE A 116 11.45 -9.77 -24.30
N LEU A 117 10.72 -8.96 -25.06
CA LEU A 117 10.46 -7.56 -24.71
C LEU A 117 9.66 -7.45 -23.41
N GLN A 118 8.64 -8.31 -23.21
CA GLN A 118 7.90 -8.38 -21.95
C GLN A 118 8.82 -8.61 -20.76
N ARG A 119 9.77 -9.55 -20.87
CA ARG A 119 10.73 -9.83 -19.79
C ARG A 119 11.59 -8.61 -19.46
N VAL A 120 12.09 -7.91 -20.49
CA VAL A 120 12.91 -6.70 -20.32
C VAL A 120 12.11 -5.57 -19.67
N LEU A 121 10.90 -5.28 -20.17
CA LEU A 121 10.04 -4.24 -19.63
C LEU A 121 9.58 -4.55 -18.20
N HIS A 122 9.30 -5.82 -17.90
CA HIS A 122 8.96 -6.27 -16.55
C HIS A 122 10.13 -6.04 -15.58
N SER A 123 11.36 -6.37 -15.96
CA SER A 123 12.55 -6.06 -15.15
C SER A 123 12.73 -4.55 -14.96
N ARG A 124 12.49 -3.75 -16.00
CA ARG A 124 12.59 -2.28 -15.91
C ARG A 124 11.55 -1.68 -14.97
N GLN A 125 10.28 -2.09 -15.03
CA GLN A 125 9.26 -1.58 -14.10
C GLN A 125 9.54 -2.00 -12.65
N LEU A 126 10.15 -3.18 -12.45
CA LEU A 126 10.53 -3.67 -11.13
C LEU A 126 11.69 -2.85 -10.56
N GLY A 127 12.70 -2.54 -11.38
CA GLY A 127 13.79 -1.63 -11.02
C GLY A 127 13.27 -0.25 -10.60
N LEU A 128 12.38 0.35 -11.40
CA LEU A 128 11.75 1.64 -11.05
C LEU A 128 10.94 1.56 -9.75
N LYS A 129 10.19 0.47 -9.53
CA LYS A 129 9.48 0.23 -8.27
C LYS A 129 10.45 0.18 -7.09
N LEU A 130 11.56 -0.54 -7.24
CA LEU A 130 12.57 -0.66 -6.20
C LEU A 130 13.19 0.70 -5.86
N ILE A 131 13.59 1.48 -6.88
CA ILE A 131 14.15 2.83 -6.69
C ILE A 131 13.17 3.73 -5.92
N ALA A 132 11.88 3.72 -6.30
CA ALA A 132 10.86 4.50 -5.60
C ALA A 132 10.72 4.08 -4.12
N ASN A 133 10.73 2.77 -3.84
CA ASN A 133 10.61 2.26 -2.48
C ASN A 133 11.85 2.56 -1.61
N VAL A 134 13.07 2.43 -2.15
CA VAL A 134 14.30 2.73 -1.41
C VAL A 134 14.50 4.23 -1.20
N THR A 135 13.90 5.09 -2.03
CA THR A 135 13.95 6.55 -1.85
C THR A 135 13.35 6.97 -0.52
N TYR A 136 12.18 6.40 -0.16
CA TYR A 136 11.62 6.58 1.18
C TYR A 136 12.52 5.96 2.25
N GLY A 137 12.97 4.72 2.04
CA GLY A 137 13.82 3.99 3.00
C GLY A 137 15.11 4.74 3.37
N TYR A 138 15.67 5.51 2.43
CA TYR A 138 16.84 6.35 2.65
C TYR A 138 16.61 7.44 3.71
N THR A 139 15.38 7.98 3.80
CA THR A 139 15.04 9.02 4.78
C THR A 139 15.11 8.51 6.22
N ALA A 140 14.89 7.22 6.45
CA ALA A 140 14.86 6.58 7.77
C ALA A 140 16.11 5.72 8.06
N ALA A 141 17.17 5.85 7.27
CA ALA A 141 18.36 5.00 7.35
C ALA A 141 19.31 5.40 8.51
N ASN A 142 18.88 5.20 9.77
CA ASN A 142 19.61 5.67 10.95
C ASN A 142 20.93 4.94 11.26
N PHE A 143 21.10 3.69 10.81
CA PHE A 143 22.29 2.89 11.15
C PHE A 143 23.46 3.08 10.19
N SER A 144 23.20 3.15 8.88
CA SER A 144 24.23 3.23 7.84
C SER A 144 23.95 4.29 6.76
N GLY A 145 22.92 5.11 6.95
CA GLY A 145 22.58 6.20 6.03
C GLY A 145 23.51 7.38 6.17
N ARG A 146 23.73 8.10 5.06
CA ARG A 146 24.59 9.29 5.03
C ARG A 146 23.86 10.58 5.38
N MET A 147 22.52 10.58 5.29
CA MET A 147 21.69 11.75 5.55
C MET A 147 20.28 11.32 6.03
N PRO A 148 20.17 10.67 7.20
CA PRO A 148 18.87 10.32 7.77
C PRO A 148 18.12 11.59 8.22
N CYS A 149 16.79 11.56 8.14
CA CYS A 149 15.90 12.57 8.69
C CYS A 149 14.61 11.89 9.16
N VAL A 150 14.54 11.68 10.48
CA VAL A 150 13.45 10.97 11.14
C VAL A 150 12.12 11.69 10.94
N GLU A 151 12.12 13.03 10.91
CA GLU A 151 10.92 13.85 10.68
C GLU A 151 10.26 13.53 9.33
N VAL A 152 11.06 13.38 8.27
CA VAL A 152 10.56 13.04 6.94
C VAL A 152 10.08 11.59 6.91
N GLY A 153 10.89 10.66 7.41
CA GLY A 153 10.54 9.23 7.42
C GLY A 153 9.26 8.93 8.21
N ASP A 154 9.18 9.40 9.45
CA ASP A 154 8.01 9.24 10.32
C ASP A 154 6.76 9.88 9.72
N SER A 155 6.92 11.02 9.03
CA SER A 155 5.79 11.69 8.39
C SER A 155 5.17 10.87 7.28
N VAL A 156 6.00 10.20 6.47
CA VAL A 156 5.51 9.33 5.39
C VAL A 156 4.76 8.14 5.97
N VAL A 157 5.31 7.47 6.98
CA VAL A 157 4.67 6.32 7.63
C VAL A 157 3.38 6.70 8.33
N SER A 158 3.41 7.79 9.10
CA SER A 158 2.25 8.23 9.88
C SER A 158 1.12 8.69 8.97
N LYS A 159 1.43 9.43 7.90
CA LYS A 159 0.44 9.80 6.89
C LYS A 159 -0.09 8.57 6.14
N GLY A 160 0.75 7.57 5.84
CA GLY A 160 0.29 6.32 5.22
C GLY A 160 -0.67 5.54 6.08
N ARG A 161 -0.38 5.45 7.39
CA ARG A 161 -1.30 4.85 8.37
C ARG A 161 -2.62 5.63 8.45
N GLU A 162 -2.56 6.96 8.56
CA GLU A 162 -3.75 7.83 8.59
C GLU A 162 -4.62 7.62 7.33
N THR A 163 -4.00 7.59 6.14
CA THR A 163 -4.68 7.36 4.87
C THR A 163 -5.38 6.00 4.84
N LEU A 164 -4.72 4.93 5.32
CA LEU A 164 -5.33 3.61 5.39
C LEU A 164 -6.50 3.58 6.40
N GLU A 165 -6.32 4.15 7.59
CA GLU A 165 -7.36 4.22 8.62
C GLU A 165 -8.59 5.03 8.17
N ARG A 166 -8.38 6.14 7.46
CA ARG A 166 -9.47 6.91 6.85
C ARG A 166 -10.23 6.10 5.81
N ALA A 167 -9.52 5.37 4.96
CA ALA A 167 -10.14 4.52 3.96
C ALA A 167 -10.94 3.37 4.60
N ILE A 168 -10.42 2.75 5.66
CA ILE A 168 -11.15 1.74 6.45
C ILE A 168 -12.43 2.35 7.03
N LYS A 169 -12.34 3.51 7.70
CA LYS A 169 -13.50 4.20 8.26
C LYS A 169 -14.55 4.50 7.19
N LEU A 170 -14.13 4.96 6.01
CA LEU A 170 -15.04 5.25 4.89
C LEU A 170 -15.79 3.99 4.43
N VAL A 171 -15.09 2.85 4.34
CA VAL A 171 -15.69 1.56 3.98
C VAL A 171 -16.72 1.13 5.02
N GLU A 172 -16.34 1.17 6.31
CA GLU A 172 -17.19 0.71 7.41
C GLU A 172 -18.38 1.64 7.69
N SER A 173 -18.25 2.95 7.43
CA SER A 173 -19.34 3.92 7.64
C SER A 173 -20.36 3.96 6.49
N THR A 174 -20.04 3.35 5.35
CA THR A 174 -20.88 3.45 4.13
C THR A 174 -21.81 2.23 4.03
N GLU A 175 -23.00 2.35 4.62
CA GLU A 175 -23.96 1.24 4.75
C GLU A 175 -24.34 0.56 3.43
N ARG A 176 -24.43 1.32 2.33
CA ARG A 176 -24.83 0.79 1.01
C ARG A 176 -23.93 -0.33 0.50
N TRP A 177 -22.65 -0.34 0.90
CA TRP A 177 -21.70 -1.38 0.51
C TRP A 177 -21.89 -2.67 1.32
N GLY A 178 -22.46 -2.58 2.53
CA GLY A 178 -22.67 -3.72 3.43
C GLY A 178 -21.38 -4.51 3.69
N ALA A 179 -20.24 -3.83 3.67
CA ALA A 179 -18.93 -4.45 3.63
C ALA A 179 -18.18 -4.29 4.96
N LYS A 180 -17.24 -5.20 5.25
CA LYS A 180 -16.45 -5.18 6.50
C LYS A 180 -14.97 -5.37 6.23
N VAL A 181 -14.12 -4.56 6.84
CA VAL A 181 -12.66 -4.71 6.68
C VAL A 181 -12.16 -5.82 7.61
N MET A 182 -11.62 -6.89 7.03
CA MET A 182 -11.19 -8.08 7.78
C MET A 182 -9.69 -8.12 8.05
N TYR A 183 -8.91 -7.41 7.24
CA TYR A 183 -7.46 -7.34 7.35
C TYR A 183 -6.93 -6.10 6.62
N GLY A 184 -5.75 -5.63 7.02
CA GLY A 184 -5.04 -4.56 6.33
C GLY A 184 -3.55 -4.63 6.62
N ASP A 185 -2.75 -4.63 5.56
CA ASP A 185 -1.29 -4.70 5.60
C ASP A 185 -0.70 -3.48 4.90
N THR A 186 -0.26 -2.49 5.70
CA THR A 186 0.47 -1.28 5.30
C THR A 186 -0.21 -0.41 4.23
N ASP A 187 -0.32 -0.89 3.00
CA ASP A 187 -0.88 -0.28 1.80
C ASP A 187 -2.11 -1.00 1.24
N SER A 188 -2.46 -2.17 1.79
CA SER A 188 -3.60 -2.97 1.35
C SER A 188 -4.69 -3.11 2.42
N MET A 189 -5.94 -3.28 1.96
CA MET A 189 -7.09 -3.63 2.80
C MET A 189 -7.92 -4.75 2.17
N PHE A 190 -8.44 -5.61 3.04
CA PHE A 190 -9.22 -6.79 2.67
C PHE A 190 -10.65 -6.58 3.15
N VAL A 191 -11.57 -6.47 2.20
CA VAL A 191 -12.95 -6.07 2.44
C VAL A 191 -13.88 -7.23 2.11
N LEU A 192 -14.55 -7.76 3.13
CA LEU A 192 -15.53 -8.83 2.99
C LEU A 192 -16.87 -8.28 2.52
N CYS A 193 -17.49 -8.97 1.57
CA CYS A 193 -18.86 -8.71 1.11
C CYS A 193 -19.76 -9.91 1.44
N PRO A 194 -20.35 -9.96 2.65
CA PRO A 194 -21.13 -11.11 3.09
C PRO A 194 -22.35 -11.37 2.21
N GLY A 195 -22.56 -12.63 1.80
CA GLY A 195 -23.71 -13.04 0.98
C GLY A 195 -23.79 -12.39 -0.40
N ARG A 196 -22.70 -11.77 -0.90
CA ARG A 196 -22.64 -11.15 -2.22
C ARG A 196 -22.03 -12.11 -3.25
N THR A 197 -22.37 -11.89 -4.52
CA THR A 197 -21.72 -12.60 -5.61
C THR A 197 -20.34 -12.03 -5.90
N ARG A 198 -19.47 -12.79 -6.58
CA ARG A 198 -18.17 -12.28 -7.05
C ARG A 198 -18.31 -11.06 -7.94
N GLN A 199 -19.32 -11.02 -8.80
CA GLN A 199 -19.57 -9.87 -9.69
C GLN A 199 -19.93 -8.62 -8.90
N ASP A 200 -20.76 -8.75 -7.87
CA ASP A 200 -21.08 -7.62 -6.97
C ASP A 200 -19.85 -7.15 -6.22
N ALA A 201 -18.99 -8.07 -5.78
CA ALA A 201 -17.74 -7.73 -5.09
C ALA A 201 -16.78 -6.92 -5.97
N PHE A 202 -16.68 -7.22 -7.27
CA PHE A 202 -15.91 -6.39 -8.21
C PHE A 202 -16.51 -4.97 -8.35
N LYS A 203 -17.84 -4.85 -8.48
CA LYS A 203 -18.52 -3.54 -8.56
C LYS A 203 -18.30 -2.71 -7.29
N ILE A 204 -18.55 -3.31 -6.13
CA ILE A 204 -18.33 -2.67 -4.82
C ILE A 204 -16.85 -2.28 -4.65
N GLY A 205 -15.93 -3.16 -5.07
CA GLY A 205 -14.49 -2.89 -5.01
C GLY A 205 -14.07 -1.67 -5.83
N GLU A 206 -14.60 -1.50 -7.04
CA GLU A 206 -14.33 -0.32 -7.86
C GLU A 206 -14.97 0.94 -7.27
N GLU A 207 -16.21 0.87 -6.76
CA GLU A 207 -16.85 2.00 -6.08
C GLU A 207 -16.04 2.47 -4.85
N ILE A 208 -15.53 1.54 -4.05
CA ILE A 208 -14.67 1.85 -2.91
C ILE A 208 -13.35 2.47 -3.40
N ALA A 209 -12.72 1.88 -4.43
CA ALA A 209 -11.47 2.37 -4.98
C ALA A 209 -11.61 3.82 -5.49
N GLU A 210 -12.69 4.14 -6.19
CA GLU A 210 -13.00 5.49 -6.67
C GLU A 210 -13.28 6.46 -5.53
N ALA A 211 -14.11 6.06 -4.55
CA ALA A 211 -14.47 6.91 -3.43
C ALA A 211 -13.25 7.26 -2.56
N VAL A 212 -12.42 6.27 -2.23
CA VAL A 212 -11.18 6.48 -1.46
C VAL A 212 -10.18 7.31 -2.27
N THR A 213 -10.02 7.05 -3.57
CA THR A 213 -9.12 7.84 -4.42
C THR A 213 -9.55 9.32 -4.47
N ARG A 214 -10.86 9.59 -4.55
CA ARG A 214 -11.40 10.96 -4.56
C ARG A 214 -11.22 11.70 -3.23
N ASP A 215 -11.20 10.99 -2.11
CA ASP A 215 -10.95 11.57 -0.77
C ASP A 215 -9.47 11.92 -0.52
N ASN A 216 -8.56 11.53 -1.43
CA ASN A 216 -7.13 11.74 -1.28
C ASN A 216 -6.55 12.70 -2.33
N PRO A 217 -5.50 13.47 -1.99
CA PRO A 217 -4.82 14.33 -2.94
C PRO A 217 -4.09 13.51 -4.02
N PRO A 218 -4.03 13.99 -5.28
CA PRO A 218 -3.18 13.38 -6.30
C PRO A 218 -1.70 13.32 -5.86
N PRO A 219 -0.95 12.24 -6.15
CA PRO A 219 -1.31 11.07 -6.95
C PRO A 219 -1.76 9.84 -6.12
N VAL A 220 -2.21 10.01 -4.87
CA VAL A 220 -2.63 8.89 -4.01
C VAL A 220 -3.87 8.22 -4.61
N LYS A 221 -3.73 6.96 -5.02
CA LYS A 221 -4.78 6.20 -5.69
C LYS A 221 -4.91 4.80 -5.11
N LEU A 222 -6.14 4.43 -4.72
CA LEU A 222 -6.50 3.06 -4.37
C LEU A 222 -6.89 2.31 -5.63
N LYS A 223 -6.48 1.04 -5.74
CA LYS A 223 -6.83 0.18 -6.87
C LYS A 223 -7.44 -1.12 -6.36
N LEU A 224 -8.50 -1.57 -7.04
CA LEU A 224 -8.95 -2.95 -6.98
C LEU A 224 -7.93 -3.87 -7.65
N GLU A 225 -7.28 -4.73 -6.87
CA GLU A 225 -6.33 -5.71 -7.43
C GLU A 225 -7.05 -6.98 -7.86
N LYS A 226 -7.88 -7.51 -6.97
CA LYS A 226 -8.45 -8.84 -7.07
C LYS A 226 -9.55 -9.08 -6.05
N VAL A 227 -10.26 -10.19 -6.23
CA VAL A 227 -11.21 -10.74 -5.27
C VAL A 227 -10.79 -12.17 -4.97
N TYR A 228 -10.73 -12.53 -3.69
CA TYR A 228 -10.58 -13.92 -3.26
C TYR A 228 -11.93 -14.57 -3.00
N GLN A 229 -12.13 -15.79 -3.52
CA GLN A 229 -13.28 -16.62 -3.18
C GLN A 229 -13.05 -18.10 -3.51
N PRO A 230 -12.98 -19.02 -2.53
CA PRO A 230 -12.85 -18.78 -1.09
C PRO A 230 -11.43 -18.36 -0.67
N SER A 231 -11.25 -18.00 0.61
CA SER A 231 -9.93 -17.71 1.20
C SER A 231 -9.81 -18.08 2.68
N ILE A 232 -8.57 -18.14 3.17
CA ILE A 232 -8.22 -18.29 4.57
C ILE A 232 -7.23 -17.19 4.94
N LEU A 233 -7.57 -16.40 5.95
CA LEU A 233 -6.63 -15.50 6.61
C LEU A 233 -6.16 -16.20 7.89
N GLN A 234 -4.86 -16.46 8.02
CA GLN A 234 -4.30 -17.14 9.19
C GLN A 234 -3.75 -16.12 10.19
N THR A 235 -2.73 -15.37 9.78
CA THR A 235 -2.09 -14.30 10.57
C THR A 235 -1.60 -13.20 9.64
N LYS A 236 -1.03 -12.12 10.19
CA LYS A 236 -0.34 -11.09 9.40
C LYS A 236 0.61 -11.74 8.39
N LYS A 237 0.50 -11.33 7.13
CA LYS A 237 1.31 -11.82 5.99
C LYS A 237 1.21 -13.32 5.71
N ARG A 238 0.21 -14.02 6.28
CA ARG A 238 -0.04 -15.46 6.08
C ARG A 238 -1.50 -15.69 5.70
N TYR A 239 -1.75 -15.86 4.40
CA TYR A 239 -3.09 -16.07 3.86
C TYR A 239 -3.03 -16.80 2.51
N VAL A 240 -4.16 -17.40 2.14
CA VAL A 240 -4.30 -18.18 0.90
C VAL A 240 -5.71 -18.07 0.36
N GLY A 241 -5.88 -18.08 -0.95
CA GLY A 241 -7.21 -18.04 -1.56
C GLY A 241 -7.19 -18.32 -3.05
N TYR A 242 -8.39 -18.54 -3.57
CA TYR A 242 -8.66 -18.56 -5.00
C TYR A 242 -8.88 -17.14 -5.50
N MET A 243 -7.90 -16.65 -6.26
CA MET A 243 -7.79 -15.29 -6.76
C MET A 243 -8.49 -15.14 -8.11
N TYR A 244 -9.28 -14.09 -8.22
CA TYR A 244 -9.87 -13.60 -9.47
C TYR A 244 -9.45 -12.15 -9.69
N GLU A 245 -8.96 -11.83 -10.89
CA GLU A 245 -8.55 -10.48 -11.29
C GLU A 245 -9.64 -9.74 -12.08
N SER A 246 -10.64 -10.47 -12.60
CA SER A 246 -11.82 -9.89 -13.26
C SER A 246 -13.09 -10.67 -12.93
N ALA A 247 -14.25 -10.01 -13.12
CA ALA A 247 -15.55 -10.62 -12.92
C ALA A 247 -15.80 -11.80 -13.88
N ASP A 248 -15.27 -11.71 -15.10
CA ASP A 248 -15.44 -12.70 -16.18
C ASP A 248 -14.46 -13.88 -16.08
N GLN A 249 -13.50 -13.82 -15.16
CA GLN A 249 -12.57 -14.92 -14.95
C GLN A 249 -13.29 -16.14 -14.38
N GLU A 250 -13.35 -17.22 -15.17
CA GLU A 250 -13.99 -18.47 -14.76
C GLU A 250 -13.13 -19.28 -13.79
N LYS A 251 -11.86 -19.51 -14.16
CA LYS A 251 -10.94 -20.35 -13.38
C LYS A 251 -10.15 -19.50 -12.39
N PRO A 252 -10.13 -19.84 -11.09
CA PRO A 252 -9.32 -19.14 -10.12
C PRO A 252 -7.84 -19.39 -10.32
N VAL A 253 -7.02 -18.45 -9.84
CA VAL A 253 -5.59 -18.68 -9.61
C VAL A 253 -5.39 -18.95 -8.12
N TYR A 254 -4.77 -20.07 -7.78
CA TYR A 254 -4.37 -20.33 -6.40
C TYR A 254 -3.24 -19.38 -6.01
N GLU A 255 -3.47 -18.50 -5.05
CA GLU A 255 -2.45 -17.60 -4.53
C GLU A 255 -2.27 -17.82 -3.03
N ALA A 256 -1.01 -18.03 -2.64
CA ALA A 256 -0.59 -18.23 -1.26
C ALA A 256 0.48 -17.19 -0.90
N LYS A 257 0.37 -16.60 0.30
CA LYS A 257 1.34 -15.65 0.85
C LYS A 257 1.78 -16.12 2.22
N GLY A 258 3.10 -16.27 2.40
CA GLY A 258 3.74 -16.56 3.69
C GLY A 258 3.47 -17.94 4.31
N ILE A 259 2.57 -18.74 3.76
CA ILE A 259 2.30 -20.11 4.20
C ILE A 259 3.32 -21.10 3.63
N GLU A 260 3.35 -22.31 4.19
CA GLU A 260 4.31 -23.37 3.94
C GLU A 260 4.36 -23.82 2.47
N THR A 261 3.33 -23.56 1.68
CA THR A 261 3.31 -23.89 0.24
C THR A 261 4.28 -23.04 -0.59
N VAL A 262 4.67 -21.85 -0.10
CA VAL A 262 5.59 -20.93 -0.83
C VAL A 262 6.93 -20.73 -0.13
N ARG A 263 7.09 -21.21 1.10
CA ARG A 263 8.36 -21.14 1.81
C ARG A 263 9.31 -22.25 1.33
N ARG A 264 10.61 -21.98 1.41
CA ARG A 264 11.67 -22.89 0.93
C ARG A 264 12.40 -23.63 2.06
N ASP A 265 12.00 -23.39 3.30
CA ASP A 265 12.62 -23.93 4.52
C ASP A 265 11.98 -25.24 5.02
N GLY A 266 11.05 -25.82 4.26
CA GLY A 266 10.34 -27.06 4.60
C GLY A 266 10.53 -28.19 3.59
N CYS A 267 10.05 -29.38 3.95
CA CYS A 267 10.06 -30.54 3.06
C CYS A 267 9.08 -30.34 1.88
N PRO A 268 9.49 -30.58 0.61
CA PRO A 268 8.62 -30.42 -0.55
C PRO A 268 7.33 -31.25 -0.50
N VAL A 269 7.34 -32.39 0.21
CA VAL A 269 6.14 -33.22 0.41
C VAL A 269 5.09 -32.46 1.21
N VAL A 270 5.49 -31.75 2.26
CA VAL A 270 4.58 -30.95 3.10
C VAL A 270 3.93 -29.84 2.29
N SER A 271 4.72 -29.10 1.49
CA SER A 271 4.21 -28.03 0.64
C SER A 271 3.20 -28.54 -0.40
N LYS A 272 3.50 -29.67 -1.07
CA LYS A 272 2.60 -30.28 -2.06
C LYS A 272 1.32 -30.83 -1.42
N MET A 273 1.44 -31.51 -0.28
CA MET A 273 0.31 -32.07 0.45
C MET A 273 -0.61 -30.96 0.96
N LEU A 274 -0.06 -29.91 1.56
CA LEU A 274 -0.83 -28.77 2.04
C LEU A 274 -1.55 -28.04 0.89
N GLU A 275 -0.87 -27.80 -0.24
CA GLU A 275 -1.51 -27.22 -1.42
C GLU A 275 -2.69 -28.08 -1.90
N LYS A 276 -2.49 -29.41 -1.98
CA LYS A 276 -3.55 -30.32 -2.41
C LYS A 276 -4.75 -30.32 -1.46
N VAL A 277 -4.49 -30.33 -0.14
CA VAL A 277 -5.53 -30.20 0.90
C VAL A 277 -6.33 -28.91 0.75
N LEU A 278 -5.65 -27.78 0.57
CA LEU A 278 -6.31 -26.47 0.44
C LEU A 278 -7.16 -26.39 -0.84
N ARG A 279 -6.67 -26.96 -1.95
CA ARG A 279 -7.44 -27.05 -3.19
C ARG A 279 -8.69 -27.91 -3.03
N ILE A 280 -8.57 -29.10 -2.42
CA ILE A 280 -9.73 -29.95 -2.13
C ILE A 280 -10.75 -29.16 -1.30
N LEU A 281 -10.31 -28.52 -0.21
CA LEU A 281 -11.17 -27.73 0.65
C LEU A 281 -11.87 -26.59 -0.11
N PHE A 282 -11.17 -25.88 -0.98
CA PHE A 282 -11.72 -24.75 -1.74
C PHE A 282 -12.69 -25.19 -2.84
N GLU A 283 -12.46 -26.35 -3.44
CA GLU A 283 -13.27 -26.87 -4.55
C GLU A 283 -14.51 -27.61 -4.06
N THR A 284 -14.41 -28.38 -2.96
CA THR A 284 -15.48 -29.26 -2.50
C THR A 284 -16.20 -28.75 -1.27
N GLN A 285 -15.56 -27.88 -0.48
CA GLN A 285 -16.02 -27.47 0.85
C GLN A 285 -16.37 -28.65 1.78
N ASP A 286 -15.77 -29.82 1.51
CA ASP A 286 -16.03 -31.07 2.21
C ASP A 286 -14.76 -31.55 2.94
N VAL A 287 -14.80 -31.44 4.26
CA VAL A 287 -13.68 -31.81 5.15
C VAL A 287 -13.44 -33.32 5.16
N SER A 288 -14.44 -34.13 4.80
CA SER A 288 -14.30 -35.60 4.73
C SER A 288 -13.29 -35.99 3.65
N ARG A 289 -13.35 -35.33 2.48
CA ARG A 289 -12.38 -35.54 1.40
C ARG A 289 -10.96 -35.11 1.76
N VAL A 290 -10.84 -34.09 2.61
CA VAL A 290 -9.54 -33.68 3.16
C VAL A 290 -9.01 -34.76 4.09
N LYS A 291 -9.86 -35.30 4.96
CA LYS A 291 -9.51 -36.42 5.85
C LYS A 291 -9.04 -37.64 5.06
N ASP A 292 -9.79 -38.07 4.05
CA ASP A 292 -9.44 -39.23 3.21
C ASP A 292 -8.13 -39.08 2.44
N TYR A 293 -7.71 -37.84 2.14
CA TYR A 293 -6.42 -37.58 1.51
C TYR A 293 -5.25 -37.56 2.51
N THR A 294 -5.52 -37.30 3.78
CA THR A 294 -4.49 -37.07 4.82
C THR A 294 -4.28 -38.25 5.76
N CYS A 295 -5.29 -39.11 5.91
CA CYS A 295 -5.25 -40.34 6.69
C CYS A 295 -5.10 -41.55 5.77
#